data_AF-A0A8T6FMQ7-F1
#
_entry.id   AF-A0A8T6FMQ7-F1
#
_cell.length_a   1.000
_cell.length_b   1.000
_cell.length_c   1.000
_cell.angle_alpha   90.00
_cell.angle_beta   90.00
_cell.angle_gamma   90.00
#
_symmetry.space_group_name_H-M   'P 1'
#
loop_
_entity.id
_entity.type
_entity.pdbx_description
1 polymer ?
#
loop_
_entity_poly.entity_id
_entity_poly.type
_entity_poly.pdbx_seq_one_letter_code
_entity_poly.pdbx_strand_id
1 'polypeptide(L)'
;MLWFSPANLRVWAHLTMTGRESPTPTKAMNAVQLESLGDDTAMPPWHHLGRTLAQTVRESEHLGDGAIADKRLADVAGIRRTALQQSDETDRKPPISFIWANAEGRYVSFGSPSRTDRRFDAARLVGDTLCWDSSEPLRLATSTQTFRQKVQRAFAEEFLCPADSLVGMVGTSPSQPERRQAAAEFAVSPELVNAQLERARQIHGATQSPEALERSPRRTRRTQKLWPLEPHTLGKHLVLRHYLDGWFPILGRWNGRLLFIDGFAGPGEYEGGEQGSPLVAMECVRRHRGLGRLRSTEVVFLCMESDVSRANHLRQLLKSQEPMPNTTFDVLHGDFDDHMSRLLDLIDEQNATLAPSFVMVDPFGVKGSRMQLIGRVLANPKSECLISFMYEPIRRFKSLPEFGGPLDELFGTTDWRDCLDMDEEPEKKRFLHDLFARQLKRHGAKYVVPFELWRDNRHVYTLYFATGSLKGCNLMKASIWKVDDTGGYAFRSGVAGLSSLFAPDTQPLARQLREEFGTNWTTMQRIDDFVMGDRTPYHTGQLRRETLSPLERSGRIEVRRPSGGRGFNADKGIQIRFR
;
A
#
# COMPACT_ATOMS: atom_id res chain seq x y z
N MET A 1 -0.44 18.78 29.33
CA MET A 1 -1.43 19.44 30.21
C MET A 1 -1.45 20.95 29.96
N LEU A 2 -1.75 21.38 28.72
CA LEU A 2 -1.77 22.80 28.33
C LEU A 2 -2.77 23.02 27.18
N TRP A 3 -4.07 22.79 27.42
CA TRP A 3 -5.14 23.17 26.48
C TRP A 3 -6.46 23.53 27.19
N PHE A 4 -6.39 24.05 28.43
CA PHE A 4 -7.56 24.54 29.15
C PHE A 4 -7.35 26.02 29.53
N SER A 5 -7.78 26.91 28.64
CA SER A 5 -8.01 28.33 28.93
C SER A 5 -9.51 28.63 28.77
N PRO A 6 -10.13 29.42 29.66
CA PRO A 6 -11.56 29.74 29.63
C PRO A 6 -12.04 30.43 28.33
N ALA A 7 -11.13 30.92 27.48
CA ALA A 7 -11.48 31.52 26.18
C ALA A 7 -11.97 30.51 25.13
N ASN A 8 -11.71 29.20 25.30
CA ASN A 8 -12.13 28.14 24.36
C ASN A 8 -13.52 27.54 24.65
N LEU A 9 -14.27 28.07 25.64
CA LEU A 9 -15.58 27.58 26.05
C LEU A 9 -16.69 27.70 24.98
N ARG A 10 -16.48 28.43 23.88
CA ARG A 10 -17.45 28.53 22.77
C ARG A 10 -17.51 27.30 21.85
N VAL A 11 -16.49 26.43 21.85
CA VAL A 11 -16.50 25.20 21.02
C VAL A 11 -17.33 24.08 21.67
N TRP A 12 -17.56 24.16 22.98
CA TRP A 12 -18.21 23.10 23.77
C TRP A 12 -19.74 23.25 23.89
N ALA A 13 -20.31 24.36 23.42
CA ALA A 13 -21.75 24.61 23.47
C ALA A 13 -22.59 23.70 22.56
N HIS A 14 -21.95 22.97 21.63
CA HIS A 14 -22.61 22.11 20.64
C HIS A 14 -22.60 20.62 20.99
N LEU A 15 -22.09 20.26 22.18
CA LEU A 15 -22.04 18.89 22.66
C LEU A 15 -23.26 18.58 23.51
N THR A 16 -24.04 17.58 23.10
CA THR A 16 -25.15 17.10 23.93
C THR A 16 -24.59 16.21 25.05
N MET A 17 -24.59 16.70 26.29
CA MET A 17 -24.30 15.88 27.47
C MET A 17 -25.40 14.84 27.67
N THR A 18 -25.01 13.58 27.73
CA THR A 18 -25.89 12.48 28.16
C THR A 18 -25.59 12.23 29.64
N GLY A 19 -26.62 12.24 30.50
CA GLY A 19 -26.43 12.23 31.96
C GLY A 19 -25.84 10.92 32.48
N ARG A 20 -25.38 10.90 33.74
CA ARG A 20 -24.78 9.72 34.42
C ARG A 20 -25.67 8.47 34.40
N GLU A 21 -26.96 8.62 34.22
CA GLU A 21 -27.93 7.53 34.04
C GLU A 21 -28.26 7.38 32.55
N SER A 22 -27.48 6.58 31.84
CA SER A 22 -27.88 6.00 30.55
C SER A 22 -27.44 4.54 30.60
N PRO A 23 -28.25 3.61 30.05
CA PRO A 23 -28.11 2.20 30.33
C PRO A 23 -26.69 1.77 29.98
N THR A 24 -26.06 1.07 30.92
CA THR A 24 -24.85 0.32 30.61
C THR A 24 -25.17 -0.49 29.36
N PRO A 25 -24.32 -0.49 28.32
CA PRO A 25 -24.52 -1.35 27.16
C PRO A 25 -24.95 -2.73 27.63
N THR A 26 -26.10 -3.21 27.15
CA THR A 26 -26.80 -4.40 27.67
C THR A 26 -25.79 -5.54 27.80
N LYS A 27 -25.89 -6.39 28.83
CA LYS A 27 -24.97 -7.51 29.13
C LYS A 27 -24.62 -8.42 27.93
N ALA A 28 -25.38 -8.36 26.84
CA ALA A 28 -25.10 -9.02 25.55
C ALA A 28 -23.91 -8.42 24.75
N MET A 29 -23.51 -7.17 25.01
CA MET A 29 -22.48 -6.45 24.25
C MET A 29 -21.03 -6.91 24.51
N ASN A 30 -20.78 -7.77 25.50
CA ASN A 30 -19.44 -8.25 25.85
C ASN A 30 -19.11 -9.66 25.31
N ALA A 31 -20.00 -10.29 24.52
CA ALA A 31 -19.92 -11.72 24.21
C ALA A 31 -19.91 -12.08 22.72
N VAL A 32 -19.61 -11.15 21.81
CA VAL A 32 -19.40 -11.53 20.40
C VAL A 32 -17.96 -12.02 20.23
N GLN A 33 -17.73 -13.30 20.49
CA GLN A 33 -16.52 -13.99 20.05
C GLN A 33 -16.54 -14.05 18.51
N LEU A 34 -15.57 -13.40 17.88
CA LEU A 34 -15.36 -13.33 16.42
C LEU A 34 -15.05 -14.69 15.75
N GLU A 35 -15.11 -15.80 16.49
CA GLU A 35 -14.61 -17.12 16.07
C GLU A 35 -15.57 -17.93 15.18
N SER A 36 -16.83 -17.49 14.99
CA SER A 36 -17.83 -18.25 14.21
C SER A 36 -18.25 -17.61 12.88
N LEU A 37 -17.44 -16.69 12.33
CA LEU A 37 -17.71 -16.06 11.04
C LEU A 37 -17.42 -17.04 9.89
N GLY A 38 -18.45 -17.68 9.35
CA GLY A 38 -18.33 -18.61 8.23
C GLY A 38 -17.75 -17.98 6.96
N ASP A 39 -17.12 -18.82 6.13
CA ASP A 39 -16.47 -18.45 4.86
C ASP A 39 -17.50 -18.04 3.77
N ASP A 40 -18.05 -16.84 3.84
CA ASP A 40 -18.78 -16.26 2.70
C ASP A 40 -17.83 -15.47 1.78
N THR A 41 -17.22 -16.20 0.84
CA THR A 41 -16.19 -15.72 -0.11
C THR A 41 -16.68 -14.67 -1.12
N ALA A 42 -17.98 -14.33 -1.12
CA ALA A 42 -18.59 -13.39 -2.06
C ALA A 42 -18.48 -11.91 -1.67
N MET A 43 -18.08 -11.58 -0.43
CA MET A 43 -18.06 -10.20 0.08
C MET A 43 -16.67 -9.75 0.57
N PRO A 44 -16.31 -8.46 0.42
CA PRO A 44 -15.08 -7.91 1.01
C PRO A 44 -15.07 -8.08 2.55
N PRO A 45 -13.90 -8.34 3.19
CA PRO A 45 -13.85 -8.67 4.62
C PRO A 45 -14.43 -7.60 5.56
N TRP A 46 -14.22 -6.32 5.26
CA TRP A 46 -14.83 -5.23 6.03
C TRP A 46 -16.36 -5.21 5.95
N HIS A 47 -16.91 -5.67 4.83
CA HIS A 47 -18.34 -5.76 4.61
C HIS A 47 -18.92 -6.95 5.36
N HIS A 48 -18.29 -8.11 5.22
CA HIS A 48 -18.66 -9.31 5.95
C HIS A 48 -18.68 -9.05 7.46
N LEU A 49 -17.58 -8.53 8.01
CA LEU A 49 -17.48 -8.19 9.43
C LEU A 49 -18.58 -7.20 9.87
N GLY A 50 -18.78 -6.11 9.13
CA GLY A 50 -19.82 -5.12 9.46
C GLY A 50 -21.23 -5.73 9.40
N ARG A 51 -21.52 -6.53 8.36
CA ARG A 51 -22.80 -7.19 8.16
C ARG A 51 -23.10 -8.18 9.27
N THR A 52 -22.16 -9.07 9.58
CA THR A 52 -22.38 -10.10 10.60
C THR A 52 -22.55 -9.46 11.97
N LEU A 53 -21.74 -8.46 12.32
CA LEU A 53 -21.91 -7.72 13.57
C LEU A 53 -23.29 -7.05 13.65
N ALA A 54 -23.77 -6.46 12.56
CA ALA A 54 -25.10 -5.87 12.52
C ALA A 54 -26.20 -6.92 12.74
N GLN A 55 -26.12 -8.07 12.07
CA GLN A 55 -27.05 -9.18 12.22
C GLN A 55 -27.06 -9.70 13.66
N THR A 56 -25.88 -9.97 14.23
CA THR A 56 -25.74 -10.42 15.62
C THR A 56 -26.34 -9.42 16.61
N VAL A 57 -26.11 -8.12 16.42
CA VAL A 57 -26.69 -7.09 17.30
C VAL A 57 -28.22 -7.02 17.16
N ARG A 58 -28.75 -7.13 15.94
CA ARG A 58 -30.20 -7.14 15.71
C ARG A 58 -30.87 -8.33 16.38
N GLU A 59 -30.25 -9.51 16.30
CA GLU A 59 -30.71 -10.71 16.98
C GLU A 59 -30.66 -10.55 18.50
N SER A 60 -29.52 -10.10 19.04
CA SER A 60 -29.32 -9.98 20.50
C SER A 60 -30.21 -8.91 21.15
N GLU A 61 -30.52 -7.84 20.42
CA GLU A 61 -31.38 -6.74 20.88
C GLU A 61 -32.85 -6.91 20.46
N HIS A 62 -33.20 -8.06 19.88
CA HIS A 62 -34.53 -8.42 19.39
C HIS A 62 -35.17 -7.34 18.51
N LEU A 63 -34.39 -6.80 17.56
CA LEU A 63 -34.80 -5.68 16.70
C LEU A 63 -35.60 -6.13 15.46
N GLY A 64 -35.70 -7.43 15.22
CA GLY A 64 -36.37 -8.02 14.06
C GLY A 64 -35.68 -7.65 12.75
N ASP A 65 -36.45 -7.55 11.66
CA ASP A 65 -35.95 -7.31 10.30
C ASP A 65 -36.39 -5.95 9.70
N GLY A 66 -37.23 -5.21 10.42
CA GLY A 66 -37.79 -3.92 10.01
C GLY A 66 -37.00 -2.70 10.51
N ALA A 67 -37.61 -1.52 10.40
CA ALA A 67 -37.00 -0.27 10.81
C ALA A 67 -36.74 -0.18 12.31
N ILE A 68 -35.57 0.35 12.69
CA ILE A 68 -35.24 0.60 14.10
C ILE A 68 -35.78 1.97 14.53
N ALA A 69 -36.67 2.00 15.51
CA ALA A 69 -37.19 3.25 16.08
C ALA A 69 -36.07 4.10 16.72
N ASP A 70 -36.16 5.44 16.65
CA ASP A 70 -35.15 6.36 17.22
C ASP A 70 -34.85 6.09 18.69
N LYS A 71 -35.87 5.70 19.47
CA LYS A 71 -35.69 5.35 20.87
C LYS A 71 -34.73 4.17 21.01
N ARG A 72 -34.98 3.08 20.30
CA ARG A 72 -34.14 1.87 20.35
C ARG A 72 -32.74 2.12 19.80
N LEU A 73 -32.61 2.88 18.70
CA LEU A 73 -31.30 3.24 18.15
C LEU A 73 -30.49 4.10 19.15
N ALA A 74 -31.15 5.05 19.82
CA ALA A 74 -30.51 5.88 20.83
C ALA A 74 -30.10 5.06 22.06
N ASP A 75 -30.94 4.12 22.50
CA ASP A 75 -30.64 3.21 23.61
C ASP A 75 -29.40 2.35 23.28
N VAL A 76 -29.33 1.74 22.09
CA VAL A 76 -28.18 0.93 21.63
C VAL A 76 -26.92 1.78 21.50
N ALA A 77 -27.03 3.02 21.01
CA ALA A 77 -25.92 3.94 20.91
C ALA A 77 -25.49 4.55 22.26
N GLY A 78 -26.27 4.35 23.33
CA GLY A 78 -26.03 4.99 24.62
C GLY A 78 -26.07 6.51 24.53
N ILE A 79 -26.99 7.06 23.72
CA ILE A 79 -27.20 8.50 23.54
C ILE A 79 -28.63 8.91 23.86
N ARG A 80 -28.87 10.20 24.11
CA ARG A 80 -30.25 10.71 24.28
C ARG A 80 -31.00 10.66 22.95
N ARG A 81 -32.26 10.20 22.98
CA ARG A 81 -33.16 10.20 21.79
C ARG A 81 -33.25 11.56 21.10
N THR A 82 -33.22 12.66 21.85
CA THR A 82 -33.27 14.03 21.31
C THR A 82 -32.09 14.37 20.41
N ALA A 83 -30.92 13.72 20.59
CA ALA A 83 -29.74 13.93 19.75
C ALA A 83 -29.96 13.50 18.29
N LEU A 84 -30.88 12.56 18.04
CA LEU A 84 -31.28 12.14 16.70
C LEU A 84 -32.34 13.06 16.08
N GLN A 85 -32.99 13.94 16.87
CA GLN A 85 -34.16 14.72 16.47
C GLN A 85 -33.92 16.23 16.34
N GLN A 86 -33.05 16.83 17.16
CA GLN A 86 -32.85 18.28 17.21
C GLN A 86 -31.62 18.76 16.43
N SER A 87 -31.79 19.59 15.41
CA SER A 87 -30.74 20.53 15.01
C SER A 87 -30.89 21.80 15.82
N ASP A 88 -30.06 21.97 16.85
CA ASP A 88 -29.84 23.33 17.36
C ASP A 88 -29.28 24.17 16.20
N GLU A 89 -29.99 25.25 15.86
CA GLU A 89 -29.71 26.22 14.79
C GLU A 89 -28.51 27.11 15.15
N THR A 90 -27.36 26.52 15.42
CA THR A 90 -26.13 27.28 15.69
C THR A 90 -25.10 27.05 14.58
N ASP A 91 -24.67 28.15 13.99
CA ASP A 91 -23.82 28.33 12.79
C ASP A 91 -22.41 27.67 12.79
N ARG A 92 -22.05 26.86 13.80
CA ARG A 92 -20.70 26.28 13.92
C ARG A 92 -20.71 24.83 14.42
N LYS A 93 -21.24 23.90 13.61
CA LYS A 93 -21.07 22.45 13.87
C LYS A 93 -19.78 21.94 13.24
N PRO A 94 -19.04 21.05 13.93
CA PRO A 94 -17.91 20.37 13.31
C PRO A 94 -18.40 19.51 12.13
N PRO A 95 -17.67 19.44 10.99
CA PRO A 95 -18.09 18.72 9.80
C PRO A 95 -17.96 17.18 9.94
N ILE A 96 -17.80 16.68 11.17
CA ILE A 96 -17.57 15.27 11.48
C ILE A 96 -18.46 14.83 12.65
N SER A 97 -18.91 13.59 12.60
CA SER A 97 -19.68 12.99 13.69
C SER A 97 -18.74 12.23 14.62
N PHE A 98 -18.95 12.32 15.94
CA PHE A 98 -18.10 11.65 16.92
C PHE A 98 -18.82 11.39 18.25
N ILE A 99 -18.29 10.40 18.97
CA ILE A 99 -18.58 10.17 20.40
C ILE A 99 -17.30 10.41 21.19
N TRP A 100 -17.40 11.19 22.26
CA TRP A 100 -16.34 11.36 23.24
C TRP A 100 -16.82 10.89 24.61
N ALA A 101 -16.04 10.04 25.28
CA ALA A 101 -16.35 9.50 26.60
C ALA A 101 -15.25 9.87 27.59
N ASN A 102 -15.65 10.31 28.79
CA ASN A 102 -14.75 10.60 29.90
C ASN A 102 -15.41 10.15 31.23
N ALA A 103 -14.76 10.45 32.36
CA ALA A 103 -15.27 10.12 33.70
C ALA A 103 -16.58 10.86 34.08
N GLU A 104 -16.93 11.94 33.37
CA GLU A 104 -18.11 12.76 33.62
C GLU A 104 -19.33 12.32 32.78
N GLY A 105 -19.11 11.64 31.65
CA GLY A 105 -20.17 11.08 30.82
C GLY A 105 -19.76 10.84 29.36
N ARG A 106 -20.76 10.59 28.52
CA ARG A 106 -20.60 10.48 27.05
C ARG A 106 -21.22 11.69 26.35
N TYR A 107 -20.49 12.19 25.37
CA TYR A 107 -20.84 13.34 24.54
C TYR A 107 -20.90 12.89 23.10
N VAL A 108 -21.92 13.33 22.37
CA VAL A 108 -22.07 13.04 20.94
C VAL A 108 -22.21 14.36 20.17
N SER A 109 -21.59 14.39 18.99
CA SER A 109 -21.80 15.45 18.00
C SER A 109 -22.04 14.81 16.64
N PHE A 110 -22.97 15.36 15.87
CA PHE A 110 -23.26 14.93 14.51
C PHE A 110 -22.96 16.06 13.53
N GLY A 111 -22.23 15.73 12.45
CA GLY A 111 -21.88 16.69 11.41
C GLY A 111 -23.06 17.05 10.48
N SER A 112 -24.07 16.18 10.36
CA SER A 112 -25.24 16.42 9.51
C SER A 112 -26.45 16.94 10.30
N PRO A 113 -27.19 17.94 9.76
CA PRO A 113 -28.46 18.36 10.34
C PRO A 113 -29.59 17.35 10.08
N SER A 114 -29.45 16.47 9.09
CA SER A 114 -30.51 15.53 8.68
C SER A 114 -30.70 14.39 9.70
N ARG A 115 -31.95 14.10 10.05
CA ARG A 115 -32.29 12.97 10.92
C ARG A 115 -31.79 11.62 10.37
N THR A 116 -31.90 11.39 9.06
CA THR A 116 -31.47 10.12 8.44
C THR A 116 -29.95 9.94 8.52
N ASP A 117 -29.19 11.00 8.30
CA ASP A 117 -27.72 10.97 8.38
C ASP A 117 -27.24 10.82 9.82
N ARG A 118 -27.92 11.44 10.78
CA ARG A 118 -27.61 11.27 12.21
C ARG A 118 -27.86 9.85 12.67
N ARG A 119 -28.96 9.23 12.22
CA ARG A 119 -29.23 7.81 12.49
C ARG A 119 -28.12 6.94 11.90
N PHE A 120 -27.69 7.24 10.68
CA PHE A 120 -26.59 6.54 10.03
C PHE A 120 -25.27 6.69 10.79
N ASP A 121 -24.86 7.91 11.15
CA ASP A 121 -23.63 8.13 11.90
C ASP A 121 -23.70 7.58 13.32
N ALA A 122 -24.87 7.59 13.98
CA ALA A 122 -25.06 6.92 15.26
C ALA A 122 -24.82 5.41 15.15
N ALA A 123 -25.39 4.76 14.13
CA ALA A 123 -25.16 3.34 13.86
C ALA A 123 -23.69 3.05 13.54
N ARG A 124 -23.01 3.94 12.80
CA ARG A 124 -21.57 3.82 12.53
C ARG A 124 -20.75 3.85 13.81
N LEU A 125 -21.08 4.75 14.73
CA LEU A 125 -20.39 4.89 16.02
C LEU A 125 -20.69 3.72 16.97
N VAL A 126 -21.88 3.10 16.88
CA VAL A 126 -22.20 1.82 17.54
C VAL A 126 -21.30 0.71 17.02
N GLY A 127 -21.28 0.51 15.70
CA GLY A 127 -20.43 -0.51 15.08
C GLY A 127 -18.95 -0.30 15.42
N ASP A 128 -18.52 0.97 15.52
CA ASP A 128 -17.18 1.30 15.99
C ASP A 128 -16.90 0.84 17.42
N THR A 129 -17.86 1.09 18.32
CA THR A 129 -17.73 0.73 19.73
C THR A 129 -17.67 -0.78 19.94
N LEU A 130 -18.36 -1.54 19.08
CA LEU A 130 -18.41 -3.00 19.15
C LEU A 130 -17.17 -3.68 18.56
N CYS A 131 -16.58 -3.09 17.52
CA CYS A 131 -15.42 -3.68 16.82
C CYS A 131 -14.07 -3.36 17.48
N TRP A 132 -13.93 -2.23 18.17
CA TRP A 132 -12.64 -1.72 18.64
C TRP A 132 -12.64 -1.40 20.12
N ASP A 133 -11.50 -1.68 20.76
CA ASP A 133 -11.26 -1.57 22.21
C ASP A 133 -12.01 -0.42 22.90
N SER A 134 -12.73 -0.76 23.96
CA SER A 134 -13.51 0.15 24.82
C SER A 134 -12.70 1.26 25.48
N SER A 135 -11.37 1.18 25.51
CA SER A 135 -10.49 2.15 26.16
C SER A 135 -10.30 3.48 25.38
N GLU A 136 -10.66 3.55 24.10
CA GLU A 136 -10.49 4.76 23.29
C GLU A 136 -11.56 5.83 23.63
N PRO A 137 -11.17 6.99 24.17
CA PRO A 137 -12.12 7.99 24.64
C PRO A 137 -12.80 8.76 23.49
N LEU A 138 -12.25 8.78 22.27
CA LEU A 138 -12.79 9.53 21.13
C LEU A 138 -12.99 8.60 19.92
N ARG A 139 -14.22 8.52 19.43
CA ARG A 139 -14.60 7.72 18.26
C ARG A 139 -15.16 8.60 17.17
N LEU A 140 -14.65 8.44 15.95
CA LEU A 140 -14.97 9.30 14.82
C LEU A 140 -15.73 8.54 13.73
N ALA A 141 -16.73 9.19 13.14
CA ALA A 141 -17.38 8.81 11.90
C ALA A 141 -17.04 9.88 10.83
N THR A 142 -16.13 9.53 9.91
CA THR A 142 -15.57 10.46 8.90
C THR A 142 -15.85 9.97 7.48
N SER A 143 -15.57 10.79 6.46
CA SER A 143 -15.65 10.40 5.05
C SER A 143 -14.46 9.55 4.56
N THR A 144 -13.43 9.34 5.40
CA THR A 144 -12.23 8.60 5.01
C THR A 144 -12.52 7.12 4.73
N GLN A 145 -11.76 6.53 3.81
CA GLN A 145 -11.98 5.17 3.30
C GLN A 145 -11.12 4.10 4.01
N THR A 146 -10.81 4.33 5.29
CA THR A 146 -10.04 3.38 6.11
C THR A 146 -10.87 2.12 6.39
N PHE A 147 -10.21 1.00 6.72
CA PHE A 147 -10.89 -0.27 7.04
C PHE A 147 -11.91 -0.08 8.16
N ARG A 148 -11.51 0.59 9.25
CA ARG A 148 -12.38 0.94 10.39
C ARG A 148 -13.64 1.67 9.93
N GLN A 149 -13.49 2.71 9.10
CA GLN A 149 -14.61 3.49 8.58
C GLN A 149 -15.47 2.71 7.58
N LYS A 150 -14.90 1.75 6.83
CA LYS A 150 -15.63 0.86 5.92
C LYS A 150 -16.48 -0.17 6.67
N VAL A 151 -15.95 -0.78 7.73
CA VAL A 151 -16.69 -1.67 8.62
C VAL A 151 -17.82 -0.92 9.32
N GLN A 152 -17.57 0.28 9.86
CA GLN A 152 -18.61 1.12 10.46
C GLN A 152 -19.78 1.37 9.49
N ARG A 153 -19.47 1.65 8.22
CA ARG A 153 -20.49 1.89 7.18
C ARG A 153 -21.26 0.62 6.85
N ALA A 154 -20.55 -0.50 6.64
CA ALA A 154 -21.20 -1.79 6.37
C ALA A 154 -22.11 -2.22 7.52
N PHE A 155 -21.65 -2.03 8.76
CA PHE A 155 -22.47 -2.23 9.96
C PHE A 155 -23.70 -1.34 9.92
N ALA A 156 -23.55 -0.03 9.74
CA ALA A 156 -24.68 0.90 9.74
C ALA A 156 -25.70 0.64 8.61
N GLU A 157 -25.22 0.24 7.43
CA GLU A 157 -26.05 -0.12 6.29
C GLU A 157 -26.91 -1.35 6.60
N GLU A 158 -26.31 -2.44 7.08
CA GLU A 158 -27.06 -3.67 7.42
C GLU A 158 -27.90 -3.49 8.68
N PHE A 159 -27.37 -2.79 9.68
CA PHE A 159 -28.04 -2.58 10.96
C PHE A 159 -29.32 -1.76 10.79
N LEU A 160 -29.32 -0.73 9.95
CA LEU A 160 -30.49 0.13 9.74
C LEU A 160 -31.43 -0.38 8.64
N CYS A 161 -30.90 -1.04 7.61
CA CYS A 161 -31.65 -1.53 6.46
C CYS A 161 -31.08 -2.89 6.02
N PRO A 162 -31.53 -3.99 6.65
CA PRO A 162 -31.04 -5.32 6.33
C PRO A 162 -31.26 -5.66 4.86
N ALA A 163 -30.21 -6.14 4.20
CA ALA A 163 -30.23 -6.37 2.76
C ALA A 163 -31.32 -7.37 2.33
N ASP A 164 -31.48 -8.46 3.07
CA ASP A 164 -32.42 -9.53 2.74
C ASP A 164 -33.88 -9.05 2.86
N SER A 165 -34.19 -8.27 3.91
CA SER A 165 -35.50 -7.62 4.09
C SER A 165 -35.81 -6.61 3.00
N LEU A 166 -34.81 -5.81 2.61
CA LEU A 166 -34.95 -4.82 1.54
C LEU A 166 -35.23 -5.50 0.20
N VAL A 167 -34.47 -6.55 -0.14
CA VAL A 167 -34.68 -7.33 -1.36
C VAL A 167 -36.02 -8.05 -1.34
N GLY A 168 -36.45 -8.60 -0.20
CA GLY A 168 -37.77 -9.20 -0.05
C GLY A 168 -38.91 -8.20 -0.26
N MET A 169 -38.70 -6.93 0.10
CA MET A 169 -39.70 -5.86 0.00
C MET A 169 -39.84 -5.29 -1.41
N VAL A 170 -38.73 -4.98 -2.10
CA VAL A 170 -38.74 -4.24 -3.37
C VAL A 170 -38.03 -4.97 -4.51
N GLY A 171 -37.59 -6.21 -4.30
CA GLY A 171 -36.78 -6.96 -5.25
C GLY A 171 -35.38 -6.38 -5.45
N THR A 172 -34.61 -6.96 -6.36
CA THR A 172 -33.25 -6.48 -6.63
C THR A 172 -33.25 -5.25 -7.54
N SER A 173 -34.25 -5.02 -8.39
CA SER A 173 -34.28 -3.92 -9.39
C SER A 173 -35.53 -3.01 -9.34
N PRO A 174 -35.81 -2.34 -8.20
CA PRO A 174 -36.99 -1.47 -8.07
C PRO A 174 -36.88 -0.15 -8.82
N SER A 175 -38.05 0.40 -9.13
CA SER A 175 -38.29 1.75 -9.64
C SER A 175 -37.94 2.84 -8.61
N GLN A 176 -37.85 4.09 -9.06
CA GLN A 176 -37.54 5.23 -8.18
C GLN A 176 -38.61 5.46 -7.07
N PRO A 177 -39.92 5.35 -7.35
CA PRO A 177 -40.95 5.41 -6.30
C PRO A 177 -40.80 4.32 -5.23
N GLU A 178 -40.57 3.07 -5.64
CA GLU A 178 -40.38 1.94 -4.72
C GLU A 178 -39.13 2.11 -3.85
N ARG A 179 -38.04 2.65 -4.39
CA ARG A 179 -36.84 2.99 -3.60
C ARG A 179 -37.12 4.05 -2.55
N ARG A 180 -37.89 5.08 -2.89
CA ARG A 180 -38.28 6.14 -1.94
C ARG A 180 -39.21 5.59 -0.86
N GLN A 181 -40.12 4.69 -1.22
CA GLN A 181 -40.98 4.01 -0.28
C GLN A 181 -40.18 3.14 0.69
N ALA A 182 -39.23 2.33 0.20
CA ALA A 182 -38.34 1.54 1.05
C ALA A 182 -37.47 2.41 1.96
N ALA A 183 -36.94 3.53 1.45
CA ALA A 183 -36.17 4.47 2.27
C ALA A 183 -37.00 5.07 3.41
N ALA A 184 -38.27 5.40 3.15
CA ALA A 184 -39.21 5.86 4.16
C ALA A 184 -39.53 4.76 5.18
N GLU A 185 -39.78 3.54 4.72
CA GLU A 185 -40.10 2.38 5.56
C GLU A 185 -38.97 2.07 6.55
N PHE A 186 -37.71 1.99 6.09
CA PHE A 186 -36.54 1.76 6.96
C PHE A 186 -36.07 3.01 7.71
N ALA A 187 -36.66 4.19 7.45
CA ALA A 187 -36.24 5.48 7.97
C ALA A 187 -34.72 5.77 7.73
N VAL A 188 -34.28 5.53 6.50
CA VAL A 188 -32.91 5.75 5.99
C VAL A 188 -32.93 6.67 4.75
N SER A 189 -31.75 7.05 4.25
CA SER A 189 -31.68 7.84 3.01
C SER A 189 -31.90 6.96 1.76
N PRO A 190 -32.44 7.52 0.66
CA PRO A 190 -32.52 6.81 -0.62
C PRO A 190 -31.16 6.34 -1.13
N GLU A 191 -30.09 7.05 -0.81
CA GLU A 191 -28.71 6.69 -1.14
C GLU A 191 -28.28 5.39 -0.45
N LEU A 192 -28.70 5.17 0.82
CA LEU A 192 -28.43 3.94 1.54
C LEU A 192 -29.17 2.75 0.91
N VAL A 193 -30.45 2.93 0.58
CA VAL A 193 -31.25 1.91 -0.14
C VAL A 193 -30.60 1.55 -1.47
N ASN A 194 -30.13 2.55 -2.22
CA ASN A 194 -29.40 2.31 -3.47
C ASN A 194 -28.11 1.52 -3.26
N ALA A 195 -27.34 1.83 -2.22
CA ALA A 195 -26.10 1.14 -1.91
C ALA A 195 -26.34 -0.32 -1.53
N GLN A 196 -27.37 -0.62 -0.73
CA GLN A 196 -27.74 -1.98 -0.35
C GLN A 196 -28.23 -2.81 -1.56
N LEU A 197 -29.11 -2.25 -2.40
CA LEU A 197 -29.61 -2.93 -3.60
C LEU A 197 -28.53 -3.19 -4.65
N GLU A 198 -27.60 -2.25 -4.84
CA GLU A 198 -26.48 -2.42 -5.77
C GLU A 198 -25.57 -3.58 -5.35
N ARG A 199 -25.41 -3.81 -4.05
CA ARG A 199 -24.64 -4.95 -3.50
C ARG A 199 -25.41 -6.25 -3.56
N ALA A 200 -26.70 -6.25 -3.22
CA ALA A 200 -27.55 -7.44 -3.35
C ALA A 200 -27.54 -8.01 -4.78
N ARG A 201 -27.50 -7.13 -5.80
CA ARG A 201 -27.33 -7.54 -7.21
C ARG A 201 -25.98 -8.20 -7.49
N GLN A 202 -24.91 -7.69 -6.88
CA GLN A 202 -23.56 -8.25 -7.04
C GLN A 202 -23.46 -9.65 -6.42
N ILE A 203 -24.17 -9.89 -5.32
CA ILE A 203 -24.19 -11.16 -4.61
C ILE A 203 -25.10 -12.18 -5.33
N HIS A 204 -26.35 -11.82 -5.65
CA HIS A 204 -27.28 -12.76 -6.29
C HIS A 204 -27.01 -13.03 -7.78
N GLY A 205 -26.30 -12.13 -8.47
CA GLY A 205 -25.91 -12.29 -9.87
C GLY A 205 -24.82 -13.35 -10.12
N ALA A 206 -24.20 -13.91 -9.08
CA ALA A 206 -23.19 -14.96 -9.19
C ALA A 206 -23.77 -16.39 -9.34
N THR A 207 -25.09 -16.56 -9.22
CA THR A 207 -25.75 -17.88 -9.12
C THR A 207 -26.51 -18.33 -10.39
N GLN A 208 -26.31 -17.69 -11.55
CA GLN A 208 -26.93 -18.13 -12.81
C GLN A 208 -25.88 -18.37 -13.92
N SER A 209 -26.10 -19.47 -14.66
CA SER A 209 -25.23 -20.14 -15.64
C SER A 209 -24.66 -19.26 -16.79
N PRO A 210 -23.57 -19.72 -17.45
CA PRO A 210 -22.55 -18.88 -18.11
C PRO A 210 -22.87 -18.30 -19.51
N GLU A 211 -24.12 -18.27 -19.97
CA GLU A 211 -24.40 -18.06 -21.41
C GLU A 211 -25.08 -16.73 -21.78
N ALA A 212 -25.23 -15.79 -20.85
CA ALA A 212 -25.77 -14.45 -21.14
C ALA A 212 -24.83 -13.29 -20.81
N LEU A 213 -23.51 -13.56 -20.71
CA LEU A 213 -22.50 -12.56 -20.38
C LEU A 213 -21.93 -11.82 -21.60
N GLU A 214 -22.70 -11.71 -22.68
CA GLU A 214 -22.43 -10.75 -23.75
C GLU A 214 -23.58 -9.77 -23.82
N ARG A 215 -23.27 -8.48 -23.55
CA ARG A 215 -24.12 -7.28 -23.70
C ARG A 215 -24.89 -6.83 -22.45
N SER A 216 -24.19 -6.29 -21.44
CA SER A 216 -24.52 -4.98 -20.82
C SER A 216 -23.49 -4.54 -19.77
N PRO A 217 -23.28 -3.22 -19.57
CA PRO A 217 -22.06 -2.66 -19.00
C PRO A 217 -22.01 -2.75 -17.47
N ARG A 218 -20.88 -3.23 -16.94
CA ARG A 218 -20.54 -3.17 -15.51
C ARG A 218 -20.59 -1.71 -15.03
N ARG A 219 -21.46 -1.40 -14.06
CA ARG A 219 -21.46 -0.10 -13.38
C ARG A 219 -20.24 -0.04 -12.44
N THR A 220 -19.20 0.60 -12.93
CA THR A 220 -17.99 0.96 -12.20
C THR A 220 -18.35 1.76 -10.95
N ARG A 221 -17.94 1.25 -9.78
CA ARG A 221 -17.63 2.08 -8.59
C ARG A 221 -16.84 3.28 -9.14
N ARG A 222 -17.22 4.53 -8.86
CA ARG A 222 -16.43 5.70 -9.30
C ARG A 222 -15.10 5.70 -8.52
N THR A 223 -14.17 4.86 -8.94
CA THR A 223 -12.74 5.09 -8.79
C THR A 223 -12.46 6.41 -9.49
N GLN A 224 -11.95 7.40 -8.75
CA GLN A 224 -11.50 8.62 -9.41
C GLN A 224 -10.44 8.22 -10.44
N LYS A 225 -10.61 8.77 -11.65
CA LYS A 225 -9.74 8.52 -12.81
C LYS A 225 -8.30 8.92 -12.50
N LEU A 226 -8.14 10.05 -11.82
CA LEU A 226 -6.89 10.57 -11.26
C LEU A 226 -7.06 10.68 -9.73
N TRP A 227 -5.96 10.69 -8.98
CA TRP A 227 -5.96 10.98 -7.54
C TRP A 227 -4.77 11.88 -7.20
N PRO A 228 -4.79 12.56 -6.04
CA PRO A 228 -3.65 13.35 -5.58
C PRO A 228 -2.39 12.49 -5.43
N LEU A 229 -1.24 12.99 -5.88
CA LEU A 229 0.03 12.32 -5.66
C LEU A 229 0.29 12.22 -4.15
N GLU A 230 0.35 11.00 -3.63
CA GLU A 230 0.79 10.81 -2.26
C GLU A 230 2.29 11.16 -2.16
N PRO A 231 2.72 11.99 -1.20
CA PRO A 231 4.06 12.57 -1.32
C PRO A 231 5.21 11.55 -1.16
N HIS A 232 4.97 10.34 -0.63
CA HIS A 232 5.95 9.25 -0.66
C HIS A 232 6.19 8.69 -2.08
N THR A 233 5.19 8.78 -2.96
CA THR A 233 5.26 8.30 -4.34
C THR A 233 6.21 9.16 -5.18
N LEU A 234 6.38 10.43 -4.80
CA LEU A 234 7.41 11.30 -5.36
C LEU A 234 8.82 10.74 -5.13
N GLY A 235 9.11 10.29 -3.90
CA GLY A 235 10.37 9.66 -3.54
C GLY A 235 10.64 8.39 -4.36
N LYS A 236 9.62 7.52 -4.52
CA LYS A 236 9.68 6.35 -5.39
C LYS A 236 10.04 6.73 -6.83
N HIS A 237 9.38 7.75 -7.39
CA HIS A 237 9.64 8.21 -8.76
C HIS A 237 11.02 8.83 -8.94
N LEU A 238 11.56 9.49 -7.93
CA LEU A 238 12.93 10.02 -7.96
C LEU A 238 13.98 8.90 -7.98
N VAL A 239 13.84 7.89 -7.11
CA VAL A 239 14.73 6.71 -7.13
C VAL A 239 14.63 5.98 -8.46
N LEU A 240 13.40 5.76 -8.96
CA LEU A 240 13.14 5.15 -10.25
C LEU A 240 13.84 5.91 -11.39
N ARG A 241 13.65 7.23 -11.45
CA ARG A 241 14.27 8.09 -12.46
C ARG A 241 15.79 7.96 -12.43
N HIS A 242 16.42 8.11 -11.26
CA HIS A 242 17.88 7.99 -11.13
C HIS A 242 18.40 6.61 -11.52
N TYR A 243 17.64 5.55 -11.21
CA TYR A 243 17.98 4.20 -11.61
C TYR A 243 17.91 4.03 -13.12
N LEU A 244 16.78 4.41 -13.74
CA LEU A 244 16.56 4.27 -15.18
C LEU A 244 17.50 5.14 -16.01
N ASP A 245 17.90 6.30 -15.50
CA ASP A 245 18.94 7.15 -16.11
C ASP A 245 20.29 6.43 -16.25
N GLY A 246 20.59 5.45 -15.39
CA GLY A 246 21.76 4.58 -15.55
C GLY A 246 21.45 3.29 -16.30
N TRP A 247 20.29 2.69 -16.03
CA TRP A 247 19.92 1.37 -16.55
C TRP A 247 19.79 1.33 -18.07
N PHE A 248 19.03 2.27 -18.66
CA PHE A 248 18.81 2.34 -20.10
C PHE A 248 20.13 2.48 -20.89
N PRO A 249 21.04 3.43 -20.61
CA PRO A 249 22.29 3.54 -21.35
C PRO A 249 23.24 2.36 -21.11
N ILE A 250 23.24 1.75 -19.91
CA ILE A 250 24.10 0.58 -19.60
C ILE A 250 23.66 -0.64 -20.41
N LEU A 251 22.37 -0.99 -20.38
CA LEU A 251 21.86 -2.17 -21.06
C LEU A 251 21.64 -1.93 -22.56
N GLY A 252 21.19 -0.74 -22.96
CA GLY A 252 21.00 -0.39 -24.37
C GLY A 252 22.31 -0.39 -25.17
N ARG A 253 23.46 -0.33 -24.49
CA ARG A 253 24.77 -0.48 -25.15
C ARG A 253 24.96 -1.85 -25.81
N TRP A 254 24.40 -2.90 -25.21
CA TRP A 254 24.73 -4.29 -25.54
C TRP A 254 23.53 -5.15 -25.96
N ASN A 255 22.31 -4.65 -25.77
CA ASN A 255 21.08 -5.41 -26.04
C ASN A 255 20.25 -4.71 -27.11
N GLY A 256 19.70 -5.50 -28.04
CA GLY A 256 18.87 -5.00 -29.14
C GLY A 256 17.45 -4.63 -28.73
N ARG A 257 16.94 -5.20 -27.64
CA ARG A 257 15.62 -4.94 -27.07
C ARG A 257 15.70 -4.84 -25.54
N LEU A 258 14.95 -3.89 -24.96
CA LEU A 258 14.77 -3.71 -23.51
C LEU A 258 13.29 -3.60 -23.18
N LEU A 259 12.89 -4.15 -22.04
CA LEU A 259 11.51 -4.07 -21.56
C LEU A 259 11.44 -3.22 -20.29
N PHE A 260 10.54 -2.25 -20.27
CA PHE A 260 10.06 -1.63 -19.05
C PHE A 260 8.64 -2.14 -18.79
N ILE A 261 8.45 -2.85 -17.68
CA ILE A 261 7.15 -3.44 -17.34
C ILE A 261 6.67 -2.78 -16.05
N ASP A 262 5.48 -2.18 -16.10
CA ASP A 262 4.83 -1.61 -14.93
C ASP A 262 3.54 -2.39 -14.65
N GLY A 263 3.56 -3.22 -13.61
CA GLY A 263 2.42 -4.08 -13.26
C GLY A 263 1.22 -3.33 -12.68
N PHE A 264 1.41 -2.09 -12.24
CA PHE A 264 0.41 -1.30 -11.52
C PHE A 264 0.52 0.16 -11.96
N ALA A 265 0.41 0.37 -13.28
CA ALA A 265 0.79 1.61 -13.94
C ALA A 265 -0.07 2.82 -13.57
N GLY A 266 -1.29 2.60 -13.08
CA GLY A 266 -2.23 3.67 -12.82
C GLY A 266 -2.66 4.39 -14.10
N PRO A 267 -3.20 5.61 -13.97
CA PRO A 267 -3.65 6.43 -15.10
C PRO A 267 -2.50 7.16 -15.82
N GLY A 268 -1.25 6.99 -15.38
CA GLY A 268 -0.06 7.63 -15.98
C GLY A 268 0.27 9.03 -15.46
N GLU A 269 -0.65 9.70 -14.77
CA GLU A 269 -0.46 11.00 -14.12
C GLU A 269 -1.36 11.15 -12.89
N TYR A 270 -1.08 12.13 -12.03
CA TYR A 270 -1.87 12.44 -10.83
C TYR A 270 -2.72 13.70 -11.03
N GLU A 271 -3.63 14.00 -10.09
CA GLU A 271 -4.53 15.17 -10.19
C GLU A 271 -3.79 16.51 -10.36
N GLY A 272 -2.57 16.64 -9.83
CA GLY A 272 -1.74 17.84 -9.96
C GLY A 272 -0.92 17.91 -11.25
N GLY A 273 -1.09 16.95 -12.17
CA GLY A 273 -0.31 16.83 -13.41
C GLY A 273 1.08 16.20 -13.21
N GLU A 274 1.38 15.69 -12.00
CA GLU A 274 2.61 14.96 -11.76
C GLU A 274 2.64 13.65 -12.56
N GLN A 275 3.82 13.28 -13.06
CA GLN A 275 3.98 12.10 -13.91
C GLN A 275 3.99 10.80 -13.10
N GLY A 276 3.25 9.80 -13.59
CA GLY A 276 3.30 8.40 -13.18
C GLY A 276 4.57 7.68 -13.65
N SER A 277 4.81 6.48 -13.14
CA SER A 277 5.98 5.64 -13.47
C SER A 277 6.18 5.39 -14.98
N PRO A 278 5.14 5.14 -15.80
CA PRO A 278 5.33 4.98 -17.25
C PRO A 278 5.91 6.23 -17.91
N LEU A 279 5.39 7.41 -17.56
CA LEU A 279 5.87 8.68 -18.11
C LEU A 279 7.27 9.04 -17.58
N VAL A 280 7.56 8.75 -16.32
CA VAL A 280 8.92 8.93 -15.75
C VAL A 280 9.94 8.09 -16.50
N ALA A 281 9.62 6.82 -16.78
CA ALA A 281 10.50 5.92 -17.52
C ALA A 281 10.64 6.34 -18.99
N MET A 282 9.55 6.75 -19.63
CA MET A 282 9.53 7.31 -20.98
C MET A 282 10.45 8.53 -21.10
N GLU A 283 10.39 9.44 -20.14
CA GLU A 283 11.23 10.63 -20.11
C GLU A 283 12.71 10.30 -19.98
N CYS A 284 13.06 9.24 -19.24
CA CYS A 284 14.44 8.74 -19.17
C CYS A 284 14.91 8.23 -20.54
N VAL A 285 14.08 7.44 -21.24
CA VAL A 285 14.41 6.99 -22.61
C VAL A 285 14.62 8.18 -23.53
N ARG A 286 13.72 9.17 -23.49
CA ARG A 286 13.80 10.39 -24.31
C ARG A 286 15.13 11.14 -24.10
N ARG A 287 15.52 11.33 -22.84
CA ARG A 287 16.77 11.99 -22.46
C ARG A 287 18.01 11.26 -22.97
N HIS A 288 18.01 9.93 -22.90
CA HIS A 288 19.17 9.10 -23.28
C HIS A 288 19.13 8.60 -24.72
N ARG A 289 18.04 8.82 -25.47
CA ARG A 289 17.82 8.27 -26.82
C ARG A 289 18.94 8.61 -27.80
N GLY A 290 19.54 9.79 -27.65
CA GLY A 290 20.65 10.26 -28.47
C GLY A 290 22.02 9.65 -28.12
N LEU A 291 22.12 8.86 -27.04
CA LEU A 291 23.39 8.37 -26.51
C LEU A 291 23.68 6.92 -26.92
N GLY A 292 24.88 6.70 -27.46
CA GLY A 292 25.42 5.37 -27.72
C GLY A 292 24.52 4.51 -28.61
N ARG A 293 24.39 3.22 -28.26
CA ARG A 293 23.55 2.25 -28.99
C ARG A 293 22.07 2.27 -28.61
N LEU A 294 21.68 3.03 -27.56
CA LEU A 294 20.27 3.13 -27.18
C LEU A 294 19.41 3.70 -28.32
N ARG A 295 20.01 4.51 -29.21
CA ARG A 295 19.35 5.00 -30.44
C ARG A 295 18.74 3.86 -31.28
N SER A 296 19.49 2.77 -31.46
CA SER A 296 19.11 1.59 -32.25
C SER A 296 18.44 0.48 -31.45
N THR A 297 18.43 0.57 -30.11
CA THR A 297 17.77 -0.41 -29.25
C THR A 297 16.27 -0.18 -29.26
N GLU A 298 15.51 -1.26 -29.41
CA GLU A 298 14.07 -1.24 -29.20
C GLU A 298 13.76 -1.18 -27.70
N VAL A 299 12.91 -0.24 -27.28
CA VAL A 299 12.43 -0.16 -25.91
C VAL A 299 10.93 -0.36 -25.90
N VAL A 300 10.48 -1.42 -25.23
CA VAL A 300 9.06 -1.76 -25.15
C VAL A 300 8.57 -1.45 -23.74
N PHE A 301 7.49 -0.68 -23.65
CA PHE A 301 6.78 -0.38 -22.41
C PHE A 301 5.53 -1.25 -22.34
N LEU A 302 5.44 -2.11 -21.33
CA LEU A 302 4.27 -2.93 -21.04
C LEU A 302 3.65 -2.45 -19.72
N CYS A 303 2.55 -1.71 -19.80
CA CYS A 303 1.89 -1.11 -18.64
C CYS A 303 0.58 -1.83 -18.36
N MET A 304 0.40 -2.33 -17.14
CA MET A 304 -0.78 -3.07 -16.73
C MET A 304 -1.60 -2.23 -15.74
N GLU A 305 -2.90 -2.21 -15.93
CA GLU A 305 -3.84 -1.49 -15.06
C GLU A 305 -5.18 -2.20 -15.03
N SER A 306 -5.65 -2.55 -13.84
CA SER A 306 -6.89 -3.34 -13.67
C SER A 306 -8.16 -2.50 -13.74
N ASP A 307 -8.08 -1.18 -13.50
CA ASP A 307 -9.21 -0.28 -13.71
C ASP A 307 -9.29 0.19 -15.18
N VAL A 308 -10.40 -0.14 -15.84
CA VAL A 308 -10.63 0.20 -17.26
C VAL A 308 -10.57 1.71 -17.55
N SER A 309 -11.00 2.57 -16.62
CA SER A 309 -10.99 4.03 -16.79
C SER A 309 -9.58 4.57 -16.76
N ARG A 310 -8.76 4.11 -15.80
CA ARG A 310 -7.34 4.45 -15.69
C ARG A 310 -6.53 3.90 -16.86
N ALA A 311 -6.76 2.64 -17.25
CA ALA A 311 -6.10 2.04 -18.40
C ALA A 311 -6.40 2.81 -19.69
N ASN A 312 -7.66 3.20 -19.91
CA ASN A 312 -8.04 4.02 -21.06
C ASN A 312 -7.42 5.42 -21.00
N HIS A 313 -7.30 6.01 -19.81
CA HIS A 313 -6.60 7.26 -19.64
C HIS A 313 -5.13 7.16 -20.04
N LEU A 314 -4.42 6.17 -19.48
CA LEU A 314 -3.02 5.93 -19.76
C LEU A 314 -2.80 5.69 -21.27
N ARG A 315 -3.68 4.94 -21.94
CA ARG A 315 -3.64 4.76 -23.40
C ARG A 315 -3.73 6.08 -24.16
N GLN A 316 -4.67 6.95 -23.77
CA GLN A 316 -4.83 8.26 -24.41
C GLN A 316 -3.61 9.15 -24.15
N LEU A 317 -3.11 9.15 -22.92
CA LEU A 317 -1.97 9.94 -22.48
C LEU A 317 -0.68 9.52 -23.19
N LEU A 318 -0.45 8.22 -23.38
CA LEU A 318 0.71 7.71 -24.13
C LEU A 318 0.59 7.95 -25.63
N LYS A 319 -0.62 7.86 -26.20
CA LYS A 319 -0.88 8.18 -27.61
C LYS A 319 -0.68 9.65 -27.96
N SER A 320 -0.86 10.56 -26.99
CA SER A 320 -0.63 12.00 -27.21
C SER A 320 0.84 12.41 -27.08
N GLN A 321 1.73 11.51 -26.66
CA GLN A 321 3.16 11.79 -26.58
C GLN A 321 3.79 11.80 -27.97
N GLU A 322 4.85 12.59 -28.13
CA GLU A 322 5.64 12.59 -29.36
C GLU A 322 6.21 11.19 -29.64
N PRO A 323 6.04 10.66 -30.87
CA PRO A 323 6.62 9.37 -31.22
C PRO A 323 8.14 9.37 -31.04
N MET A 324 8.64 8.35 -30.35
CA MET A 324 10.07 8.12 -30.21
C MET A 324 10.52 6.97 -31.13
N PRO A 325 11.67 7.08 -31.80
CA PRO A 325 12.18 6.00 -32.65
C PRO A 325 12.39 4.73 -31.81
N ASN A 326 12.19 3.55 -32.41
CA ASN A 326 12.27 2.22 -31.78
C ASN A 326 11.78 2.19 -30.32
N THR A 327 10.61 2.77 -30.08
CA THR A 327 9.94 2.73 -28.78
C THR A 327 8.48 2.36 -29.00
N THR A 328 8.00 1.36 -28.26
CA THR A 328 6.61 0.90 -28.33
C THR A 328 5.98 0.96 -26.94
N PHE A 329 4.68 1.23 -26.91
CA PHE A 329 3.90 1.35 -25.67
C PHE A 329 2.63 0.53 -25.80
N ASP A 330 2.46 -0.45 -24.92
CA ASP A 330 1.25 -1.23 -24.79
C ASP A 330 0.68 -1.08 -23.39
N VAL A 331 -0.63 -0.85 -23.34
CA VAL A 331 -1.38 -0.78 -22.09
C VAL A 331 -2.36 -1.95 -22.04
N LEU A 332 -2.10 -2.88 -21.13
CA LEU A 332 -2.90 -4.07 -20.91
C LEU A 332 -3.91 -3.81 -19.80
N HIS A 333 -5.19 -4.02 -20.08
CA HIS A 333 -6.24 -3.93 -19.06
C HIS A 333 -6.38 -5.28 -18.36
N GLY A 334 -6.22 -5.29 -17.04
CA GLY A 334 -6.30 -6.49 -16.21
C GLY A 334 -5.20 -6.54 -15.17
N ASP A 335 -5.18 -7.64 -14.42
CA ASP A 335 -4.26 -7.82 -13.31
C ASP A 335 -2.85 -8.23 -13.77
N PHE A 336 -1.84 -7.78 -13.01
CA PHE A 336 -0.44 -8.09 -13.25
C PHE A 336 -0.19 -9.60 -13.32
N ASP A 337 -0.68 -10.35 -12.34
CA ASP A 337 -0.41 -11.79 -12.22
C ASP A 337 -0.88 -12.55 -13.46
N ASP A 338 -2.05 -12.22 -14.00
CA ASP A 338 -2.63 -12.87 -15.17
C ASP A 338 -1.85 -12.55 -16.45
N HIS A 339 -1.58 -11.26 -16.70
CA HIS A 339 -0.88 -10.84 -17.92
C HIS A 339 0.58 -11.30 -17.92
N MET A 340 1.27 -11.20 -16.79
CA MET A 340 2.64 -11.68 -16.69
C MET A 340 2.75 -13.19 -16.74
N SER A 341 1.82 -13.94 -16.15
CA SER A 341 1.81 -15.41 -16.28
C SER A 341 1.67 -15.80 -17.75
N ARG A 342 0.67 -15.26 -18.45
CA ARG A 342 0.50 -15.51 -19.90
C ARG A 342 1.72 -15.13 -20.73
N LEU A 343 2.33 -13.98 -20.46
CA LEU A 343 3.54 -13.53 -21.16
C LEU A 343 4.68 -14.54 -20.97
N LEU A 344 4.92 -14.97 -19.73
CA LEU A 344 6.01 -15.90 -19.42
C LEU A 344 5.71 -17.31 -19.93
N ASP A 345 4.45 -17.75 -19.90
CA ASP A 345 4.03 -19.04 -20.48
C ASP A 345 4.30 -19.07 -21.98
N LEU A 346 3.97 -18.00 -22.71
CA LEU A 346 4.28 -17.88 -24.14
C LEU A 346 5.79 -17.89 -24.42
N ILE A 347 6.60 -17.30 -23.54
CA ILE A 347 8.06 -17.30 -23.67
C ILE A 347 8.62 -18.72 -23.45
N ASP A 348 8.11 -19.42 -22.44
CA ASP A 348 8.50 -20.79 -22.11
C ASP A 348 8.10 -21.75 -23.24
N GLU A 349 6.88 -21.63 -23.79
CA GLU A 349 6.40 -22.39 -24.96
C GLU A 349 7.28 -22.19 -26.19
N GLN A 350 7.82 -20.98 -26.37
CA GLN A 350 8.73 -20.65 -27.46
C GLN A 350 10.18 -21.09 -27.20
N ASN A 351 10.47 -21.69 -26.03
CA ASN A 351 11.83 -21.94 -25.54
C ASN A 351 12.73 -20.69 -25.64
N ALA A 352 12.13 -19.51 -25.43
CA ALA A 352 12.79 -18.22 -25.51
C ALA A 352 13.18 -17.73 -24.11
N THR A 353 13.93 -16.62 -24.07
CA THR A 353 14.18 -15.88 -22.83
C THR A 353 13.57 -14.50 -22.93
N LEU A 354 13.00 -14.01 -21.84
CA LEU A 354 12.53 -12.62 -21.75
C LEU A 354 13.71 -11.68 -22.06
N ALA A 355 13.47 -10.68 -22.90
CA ALA A 355 14.46 -9.63 -23.13
C ALA A 355 14.77 -8.90 -21.81
N PRO A 356 15.97 -8.32 -21.64
CA PRO A 356 16.34 -7.64 -20.40
C PRO A 356 15.27 -6.66 -19.94
N SER A 357 14.77 -6.86 -18.73
CA SER A 357 13.55 -6.22 -18.26
C SER A 357 13.72 -5.56 -16.89
N PHE A 358 13.23 -4.34 -16.75
CA PHE A 358 12.98 -3.75 -15.44
C PHE A 358 11.47 -3.84 -15.16
N VAL A 359 11.10 -4.59 -14.11
CA VAL A 359 9.70 -4.88 -13.77
C VAL A 359 9.33 -4.23 -12.44
N MET A 360 8.35 -3.34 -12.46
CA MET A 360 7.77 -2.74 -11.26
C MET A 360 6.55 -3.52 -10.79
N VAL A 361 6.56 -3.92 -9.52
CA VAL A 361 5.48 -4.66 -8.85
C VAL A 361 5.05 -3.85 -7.64
N ASP A 362 4.08 -2.94 -7.84
CA ASP A 362 3.59 -2.01 -6.81
C ASP A 362 2.09 -2.19 -6.54
N PRO A 363 1.69 -3.28 -5.86
CA PRO A 363 0.28 -3.58 -5.63
C PRO A 363 -0.37 -2.57 -4.68
N PHE A 364 -1.71 -2.59 -4.63
CA PHE A 364 -2.49 -1.97 -3.56
C PHE A 364 -2.91 -3.06 -2.54
N GLY A 365 -2.06 -3.35 -1.56
CA GLY A 365 -2.23 -4.42 -0.57
C GLY A 365 -1.41 -5.69 -0.85
N VAL A 366 -1.92 -6.85 -0.40
CA VAL A 366 -1.18 -8.13 -0.41
C VAL A 366 -1.40 -8.97 -1.68
N LYS A 367 -2.35 -8.60 -2.53
CA LYS A 367 -2.65 -9.31 -3.80
C LYS A 367 -1.83 -8.72 -4.95
N GLY A 368 -1.50 -9.53 -5.96
CA GLY A 368 -0.85 -9.07 -7.18
C GLY A 368 0.69 -9.05 -7.15
N SER A 369 1.30 -9.83 -6.24
CA SER A 369 2.77 -9.90 -6.10
C SER A 369 3.23 -11.31 -5.73
N ARG A 370 2.75 -12.31 -6.48
CA ARG A 370 3.09 -13.73 -6.24
C ARG A 370 4.60 -13.94 -6.33
N MET A 371 5.21 -14.44 -5.25
CA MET A 371 6.66 -14.68 -5.17
C MET A 371 7.17 -15.58 -6.30
N GLN A 372 6.39 -16.61 -6.65
CA GLN A 372 6.72 -17.55 -7.73
C GLN A 372 6.81 -16.84 -9.09
N LEU A 373 5.89 -15.91 -9.36
CA LEU A 373 5.88 -15.14 -10.61
C LEU A 373 7.06 -14.16 -10.68
N ILE A 374 7.37 -13.48 -9.57
CA ILE A 374 8.58 -12.66 -9.43
C ILE A 374 9.83 -13.51 -9.70
N GLY A 375 9.86 -14.75 -9.17
CA GLY A 375 10.95 -15.69 -9.41
C GLY A 375 11.12 -16.06 -10.88
N ARG A 376 10.01 -16.30 -11.61
CA ARG A 376 10.06 -16.56 -13.07
C ARG A 376 10.63 -15.35 -13.83
N VAL A 377 10.28 -14.12 -13.44
CA VAL A 377 10.90 -12.91 -14.02
C VAL A 377 12.40 -12.88 -13.74
N LEU A 378 12.82 -13.09 -12.49
CA LEU A 378 14.23 -13.01 -12.08
C LEU A 378 15.09 -14.17 -12.63
N ALA A 379 14.48 -15.28 -13.02
CA ALA A 379 15.17 -16.37 -13.71
C ALA A 379 15.68 -15.95 -15.10
N ASN A 380 15.14 -14.87 -15.68
CA ASN A 380 15.56 -14.37 -16.99
C ASN A 380 16.84 -13.51 -16.89
N PRO A 381 17.78 -13.65 -17.85
CA PRO A 381 19.03 -12.89 -17.81
C PRO A 381 18.82 -11.38 -17.85
N LYS A 382 19.48 -10.66 -16.94
CA LYS A 382 19.45 -9.17 -16.85
C LYS A 382 18.04 -8.61 -16.58
N SER A 383 17.15 -9.43 -16.02
CA SER A 383 15.86 -9.00 -15.49
C SER A 383 15.98 -8.60 -14.02
N GLU A 384 15.28 -7.53 -13.67
CA GLU A 384 15.34 -6.91 -12.35
C GLU A 384 13.94 -6.49 -11.91
N CYS A 385 13.63 -6.61 -10.63
CA CYS A 385 12.32 -6.27 -10.08
C CYS A 385 12.45 -5.19 -9.01
N LEU A 386 11.55 -4.20 -9.04
CA LEU A 386 11.33 -3.26 -7.94
C LEU A 386 9.95 -3.51 -7.36
N ILE A 387 9.90 -3.96 -6.11
CA ILE A 387 8.69 -4.53 -5.51
C ILE A 387 8.32 -3.75 -4.26
N SER A 388 7.06 -3.30 -4.17
CA SER A 388 6.53 -2.67 -2.97
C SER A 388 6.01 -3.71 -1.97
N PHE A 389 6.52 -3.63 -0.76
CA PHE A 389 6.10 -4.45 0.37
C PHE A 389 5.37 -3.58 1.40
N MET A 390 4.04 -3.71 1.43
CA MET A 390 3.19 -2.97 2.38
C MET A 390 3.03 -3.76 3.68
N TYR A 391 3.82 -3.41 4.68
CA TYR A 391 3.78 -4.06 5.99
C TYR A 391 2.44 -3.88 6.71
N GLU A 392 1.80 -2.71 6.62
CA GLU A 392 0.62 -2.40 7.43
C GLU A 392 -0.61 -3.28 7.11
N PRO A 393 -0.98 -3.55 5.83
CA PRO A 393 -1.97 -4.57 5.51
C PRO A 393 -1.61 -5.96 6.05
N ILE A 394 -0.36 -6.40 5.91
CA ILE A 394 0.09 -7.71 6.40
C ILE A 394 -0.07 -7.76 7.92
N ARG A 395 0.42 -6.76 8.63
CA ARG A 395 0.31 -6.62 10.09
C ARG A 395 -1.14 -6.72 10.57
N ARG A 396 -2.07 -6.07 9.88
CA ARG A 396 -3.50 -6.03 10.25
C ARG A 396 -4.21 -7.35 9.99
N PHE A 397 -3.82 -8.07 8.95
CA PHE A 397 -4.61 -9.19 8.43
C PHE A 397 -3.91 -10.55 8.56
N LYS A 398 -2.65 -10.61 9.02
CA LYS A 398 -1.89 -11.86 9.21
C LYS A 398 -2.57 -12.89 10.11
N SER A 399 -3.43 -12.45 11.03
CA SER A 399 -4.15 -13.33 11.96
C SER A 399 -5.50 -13.82 11.43
N LEU A 400 -5.92 -13.35 10.25
CA LEU A 400 -7.20 -13.70 9.65
C LEU A 400 -7.01 -14.87 8.66
N PRO A 401 -7.76 -15.98 8.80
CA PRO A 401 -7.59 -17.16 7.95
C PRO A 401 -7.69 -16.89 6.44
N GLU A 402 -8.56 -15.97 6.01
CA GLU A 402 -8.78 -15.62 4.61
C GLU A 402 -7.58 -14.93 3.94
N PHE A 403 -6.63 -14.43 4.74
CA PHE A 403 -5.37 -13.87 4.26
C PHE A 403 -4.24 -14.89 4.24
N GLY A 404 -4.47 -16.11 4.74
CA GLY A 404 -3.46 -17.17 4.75
C GLY A 404 -2.93 -17.50 3.36
N GLY A 405 -3.83 -17.82 2.42
CA GLY A 405 -3.47 -18.11 1.03
C GLY A 405 -2.78 -16.95 0.31
N PRO A 406 -3.33 -15.72 0.32
CA PRO A 406 -2.66 -14.56 -0.26
C PRO A 406 -1.27 -14.27 0.33
N LEU A 407 -1.06 -14.50 1.63
CA LEU A 407 0.26 -14.34 2.26
C LEU A 407 1.21 -15.49 1.87
N ASP A 408 0.70 -16.72 1.73
CA ASP A 408 1.49 -17.84 1.20
C ASP A 408 1.99 -17.54 -0.21
N GLU A 409 1.14 -16.97 -1.07
CA GLU A 409 1.51 -16.53 -2.42
C GLU A 409 2.52 -15.37 -2.40
N LEU A 410 2.32 -14.37 -1.52
CA LEU A 410 3.20 -13.20 -1.38
C LEU A 410 4.60 -13.59 -0.91
N PHE A 411 4.70 -14.47 0.10
CA PHE A 411 5.99 -14.91 0.64
C PHE A 411 6.57 -16.10 -0.14
N GLY A 412 5.76 -16.84 -0.90
CA GLY A 412 6.16 -18.09 -1.55
C GLY A 412 6.36 -19.26 -0.58
N THR A 413 5.92 -19.11 0.68
CA THR A 413 6.09 -20.09 1.75
C THR A 413 5.04 -19.86 2.84
N THR A 414 4.81 -20.87 3.67
CA THR A 414 3.95 -20.79 4.86
C THR A 414 4.67 -20.24 6.10
N ASP A 415 6.01 -20.13 6.06
CA ASP A 415 6.88 -19.75 7.18
C ASP A 415 6.57 -18.36 7.77
N TRP A 416 5.82 -17.51 7.06
CA TRP A 416 5.42 -16.20 7.61
C TRP A 416 4.55 -16.36 8.87
N ARG A 417 3.88 -17.51 9.04
CA ARG A 417 3.06 -17.84 10.21
C ARG A 417 3.87 -17.90 11.51
N ASP A 418 5.18 -18.17 11.44
CA ASP A 418 6.05 -18.17 12.62
C ASP A 418 6.05 -16.81 13.34
N CYS A 419 5.69 -15.72 12.66
CA CYS A 419 5.55 -14.41 13.31
C CYS A 419 4.34 -14.31 14.25
N LEU A 420 3.38 -15.23 14.16
CA LEU A 420 2.18 -15.23 15.01
C LEU A 420 2.56 -15.55 16.47
N ASP A 421 3.55 -16.41 16.66
CA ASP A 421 4.03 -16.87 17.97
C ASP A 421 5.01 -15.91 18.66
N MET A 422 5.43 -14.84 17.97
CA MET A 422 6.32 -13.83 18.55
C MET A 422 5.53 -12.87 19.46
N ASP A 423 6.17 -12.32 20.48
CA ASP A 423 5.49 -11.40 21.42
C ASP A 423 5.48 -9.96 20.89
N GLU A 424 6.62 -9.49 20.38
CA GLU A 424 6.83 -8.08 20.07
C GLU A 424 6.58 -7.74 18.58
N GLU A 425 5.76 -6.72 18.32
CA GLU A 425 5.48 -6.24 16.96
C GLU A 425 6.73 -5.79 16.16
N PRO A 426 7.75 -5.13 16.77
CA PRO A 426 9.01 -4.86 16.10
C PRO A 426 9.75 -6.12 15.63
N GLU A 427 9.70 -7.19 16.42
CA GLU A 427 10.30 -8.48 16.06
C GLU A 427 9.55 -9.13 14.89
N LYS A 428 8.21 -9.15 14.95
CA LYS A 428 7.37 -9.62 13.83
C LYS A 428 7.65 -8.88 12.54
N LYS A 429 7.77 -7.55 12.62
CA LYS A 429 8.13 -6.71 11.48
C LYS A 429 9.47 -7.17 10.90
N ARG A 430 10.52 -7.21 11.71
CA ARG A 430 11.87 -7.62 11.29
C ARG A 430 11.85 -9.00 10.64
N PHE A 431 11.22 -9.98 11.29
CA PHE A 431 11.10 -11.34 10.77
C PHE A 431 10.45 -11.40 9.38
N LEU A 432 9.32 -10.71 9.19
CA LEU A 432 8.62 -10.72 7.89
C LEU A 432 9.44 -10.03 6.79
N HIS A 433 10.12 -8.93 7.12
CA HIS A 433 11.03 -8.27 6.18
C HIS A 433 12.23 -9.15 5.78
N ASP A 434 12.81 -9.85 6.76
CA ASP A 434 13.92 -10.78 6.52
C ASP A 434 13.46 -12.01 5.74
N LEU A 435 12.27 -12.53 6.03
CA LEU A 435 11.66 -13.62 5.30
C LEU A 435 11.44 -13.23 3.83
N PHE A 436 10.83 -12.07 3.57
CA PHE A 436 10.58 -11.62 2.19
C PHE A 436 11.89 -11.48 1.40
N ALA A 437 12.94 -10.89 2.01
CA ALA A 437 14.25 -10.77 1.39
C ALA A 437 14.90 -12.14 1.07
N ARG A 438 14.81 -13.09 2.01
CA ARG A 438 15.30 -14.46 1.82
C ARG A 438 14.56 -15.18 0.70
N GLN A 439 13.25 -15.00 0.60
CA GLN A 439 12.43 -15.63 -0.43
C GLN A 439 12.75 -15.06 -1.82
N LEU A 440 12.95 -13.75 -1.96
CA LEU A 440 13.43 -13.17 -3.23
C LEU A 440 14.78 -13.78 -3.67
N LYS A 441 15.70 -14.01 -2.73
CA LYS A 441 16.97 -14.69 -3.04
C LYS A 441 16.78 -16.15 -3.44
N ARG A 442 15.93 -16.88 -2.71
CA ARG A 442 15.59 -18.28 -3.02
C ARG A 442 14.96 -18.42 -4.42
N HIS A 443 14.21 -17.41 -4.85
CA HIS A 443 13.53 -17.35 -6.14
C HIS A 443 14.36 -16.68 -7.26
N GLY A 444 15.69 -16.51 -7.09
CA GLY A 444 16.60 -16.17 -8.18
C GLY A 444 17.32 -14.82 -8.07
N ALA A 445 16.93 -13.96 -7.12
CA ALA A 445 17.69 -12.73 -6.87
C ALA A 445 19.08 -13.07 -6.29
N LYS A 446 20.16 -12.54 -6.88
CA LYS A 446 21.49 -12.63 -6.25
C LYS A 446 21.64 -11.56 -5.17
N TYR A 447 21.13 -10.36 -5.47
CA TYR A 447 21.18 -9.20 -4.60
C TYR A 447 19.77 -8.67 -4.35
N VAL A 448 19.48 -8.32 -3.11
CA VAL A 448 18.21 -7.74 -2.67
C VAL A 448 18.51 -6.50 -1.83
N VAL A 449 18.10 -5.34 -2.32
CA VAL A 449 18.30 -4.06 -1.65
C VAL A 449 16.97 -3.56 -1.10
N PRO A 450 16.74 -3.69 0.23
CA PRO A 450 15.59 -3.07 0.88
C PRO A 450 15.86 -1.60 1.16
N PHE A 451 14.87 -0.75 0.89
CA PHE A 451 14.87 0.63 1.35
C PHE A 451 13.49 1.05 1.82
N GLU A 452 13.47 1.58 3.03
CA GLU A 452 12.27 1.98 3.74
C GLU A 452 11.97 3.46 3.48
N LEU A 453 10.71 3.75 3.18
CA LEU A 453 10.22 5.11 3.08
C LEU A 453 9.61 5.51 4.43
N TRP A 454 10.18 6.55 5.05
CA TRP A 454 9.72 7.10 6.31
C TRP A 454 9.13 8.49 6.13
N ARG A 455 8.05 8.77 6.84
CA ARG A 455 7.43 10.10 6.95
C ARG A 455 7.19 10.41 8.42
N ASP A 456 7.68 11.54 8.92
CA ASP A 456 7.44 11.97 10.30
C ASP A 456 7.72 10.85 11.34
N ASN A 457 8.82 10.11 11.15
CA ASN A 457 9.22 8.94 11.95
C ASN A 457 8.22 7.76 11.95
N ARG A 458 7.33 7.69 10.95
CA ARG A 458 6.47 6.55 10.65
C ARG A 458 6.92 5.86 9.38
N HIS A 459 7.07 4.53 9.45
CA HIS A 459 7.31 3.68 8.29
C HIS A 459 6.06 3.67 7.40
N VAL A 460 6.21 4.01 6.12
CA VAL A 460 5.11 4.05 5.14
C VAL A 460 5.02 2.71 4.41
N TYR A 461 6.12 2.29 3.77
CA TYR A 461 6.30 0.94 3.20
C TYR A 461 7.79 0.71 2.88
N THR A 462 8.13 -0.51 2.49
CA THR A 462 9.49 -0.88 2.06
C THR A 462 9.49 -1.26 0.59
N LEU A 463 10.44 -0.72 -0.17
CA LEU A 463 10.72 -1.17 -1.52
C LEU A 463 11.87 -2.18 -1.50
N TYR A 464 11.71 -3.25 -2.26
CA TYR A 464 12.72 -4.27 -2.46
C TYR A 464 13.16 -4.26 -3.91
N PHE A 465 14.42 -3.92 -4.14
CA PHE A 465 15.03 -4.09 -5.46
C PHE A 465 15.75 -5.44 -5.52
N ALA A 466 15.28 -6.33 -6.40
CA ALA A 466 15.82 -7.67 -6.62
C ALA A 466 16.53 -7.74 -7.98
N THR A 467 17.78 -8.19 -8.00
CA THR A 467 18.59 -8.27 -9.22
C THR A 467 19.59 -9.42 -9.19
N GLY A 468 19.91 -9.97 -10.37
CA GLY A 468 21.06 -10.84 -10.59
C GLY A 468 22.38 -10.08 -10.81
N SER A 469 22.34 -8.76 -10.95
CA SER A 469 23.46 -7.92 -11.39
C SER A 469 24.12 -7.16 -10.24
N LEU A 470 25.41 -7.42 -10.01
CA LEU A 470 26.21 -6.67 -9.03
C LEU A 470 26.30 -5.18 -9.39
N LYS A 471 26.38 -4.87 -10.70
CA LYS A 471 26.35 -3.49 -11.20
C LYS A 471 24.97 -2.83 -10.99
N GLY A 472 23.89 -3.57 -11.20
CA GLY A 472 22.52 -3.10 -10.94
C GLY A 472 22.32 -2.79 -9.46
N CYS A 473 22.78 -3.67 -8.57
CA CYS A 473 22.76 -3.46 -7.12
C CYS A 473 23.49 -2.18 -6.71
N ASN A 474 24.73 -1.98 -7.18
CA ASN A 474 25.49 -0.75 -6.89
C ASN A 474 24.81 0.51 -7.45
N LEU A 475 24.24 0.43 -8.66
CA LEU A 475 23.52 1.54 -9.28
C LEU A 475 22.26 1.90 -8.49
N MET A 476 21.46 0.92 -8.06
CA MET A 476 20.27 1.16 -7.26
C MET A 476 20.61 1.83 -5.93
N LYS A 477 21.64 1.34 -5.22
CA LYS A 477 22.10 2.00 -4.01
C LYS A 477 22.51 3.45 -4.28
N ALA A 478 23.30 3.70 -5.32
CA ALA A 478 23.67 5.06 -5.72
C ALA A 478 22.45 5.94 -6.05
N SER A 479 21.39 5.38 -6.63
CA SER A 479 20.14 6.09 -6.92
C SER A 479 19.37 6.45 -5.65
N ILE A 480 19.29 5.55 -4.67
CA ILE A 480 18.65 5.81 -3.38
C ILE A 480 19.37 6.95 -2.64
N TRP A 481 20.70 6.91 -2.60
CA TRP A 481 21.52 7.95 -1.96
C TRP A 481 21.38 9.35 -2.56
N LYS A 482 20.86 9.49 -3.79
CA LYS A 482 20.62 10.80 -4.43
C LYS A 482 19.32 11.49 -3.98
N VAL A 483 18.39 10.76 -3.38
CA VAL A 483 17.03 11.27 -3.10
C VAL A 483 16.88 11.86 -1.69
N ASP A 484 17.90 11.74 -0.84
CA ASP A 484 17.83 12.10 0.60
C ASP A 484 17.67 13.62 0.91
N ASP A 485 17.58 14.50 -0.10
CA ASP A 485 17.54 15.97 0.05
C ASP A 485 16.18 16.64 -0.29
N THR A 486 15.19 15.93 -0.85
CA THR A 486 14.00 16.63 -1.41
C THR A 486 12.90 17.02 -0.42
N GLY A 487 13.18 17.01 0.89
CA GLY A 487 12.30 17.57 1.92
C GLY A 487 11.04 16.74 2.26
N GLY A 488 11.04 16.12 3.45
CA GLY A 488 9.85 15.54 4.10
C GLY A 488 9.80 14.01 4.24
N TYR A 489 10.67 13.27 3.54
CA TYR A 489 10.80 11.82 3.65
C TYR A 489 12.26 11.43 3.85
N ALA A 490 12.52 10.58 4.84
CA ALA A 490 13.85 10.01 5.05
C ALA A 490 13.89 8.61 4.43
N PHE A 491 14.89 8.34 3.58
CA PHE A 491 15.16 6.99 3.10
C PHE A 491 16.09 6.31 4.10
N ARG A 492 15.62 5.20 4.68
CA ARG A 492 16.50 4.36 5.52
C ARG A 492 16.74 3.06 4.78
N SER A 493 17.99 2.72 4.51
CA SER A 493 18.29 1.34 4.15
C SER A 493 17.96 0.47 5.37
N GLY A 494 17.26 -0.65 5.15
CA GLY A 494 16.89 -1.59 6.22
C GLY A 494 18.10 -2.18 6.95
N VAL A 495 19.30 -2.01 6.40
CA VAL A 495 20.57 -2.34 7.03
C VAL A 495 21.10 -1.11 7.76
N ALA A 496 20.68 -0.94 9.02
CA ALA A 496 21.19 0.03 10.00
C ALA A 496 21.49 1.46 9.50
N GLY A 497 20.53 2.37 9.75
CA GLY A 497 20.80 3.72 10.24
C GLY A 497 21.66 4.62 9.34
N LEU A 498 21.09 5.07 8.24
CA LEU A 498 21.62 6.20 7.49
C LEU A 498 20.62 7.36 7.58
N SER A 499 21.07 8.46 8.15
CA SER A 499 20.41 9.76 8.11
C SER A 499 21.51 10.78 8.00
N SER A 500 21.59 11.58 6.93
CA SER A 500 22.05 12.96 7.11
C SER A 500 21.90 13.86 5.89
N LEU A 501 21.44 15.08 6.18
CA LEU A 501 21.56 16.33 5.43
C LEU A 501 23.03 16.84 5.30
N PHE A 502 24.04 15.99 5.54
CA PHE A 502 25.47 16.31 5.46
C PHE A 502 26.24 15.19 4.76
N ALA A 503 27.54 15.42 4.47
CA ALA A 503 28.41 14.43 3.84
C ALA A 503 28.23 13.02 4.47
N PRO A 504 28.14 11.95 3.65
CA PRO A 504 27.73 10.65 4.13
C PRO A 504 28.66 10.15 5.24
N ASP A 505 28.10 9.75 6.38
CA ASP A 505 28.88 9.07 7.42
C ASP A 505 29.28 7.69 6.90
N THR A 506 30.57 7.52 6.62
CA THR A 506 31.17 6.28 6.14
C THR A 506 31.82 5.46 7.26
N GLN A 507 31.74 5.89 8.53
CA GLN A 507 32.26 5.09 9.65
C GLN A 507 31.58 3.71 9.76
N PRO A 508 30.26 3.55 9.54
CA PRO A 508 29.65 2.22 9.50
C PRO A 508 30.23 1.35 8.38
N LEU A 509 30.45 1.91 7.18
CA LEU A 509 31.10 1.18 6.09
C LEU A 509 32.53 0.74 6.47
N ALA A 510 33.30 1.62 7.10
CA ALA A 510 34.65 1.29 7.56
C ALA A 510 34.66 0.12 8.56
N ARG A 511 33.70 0.06 9.49
CA ARG A 511 33.54 -1.05 10.44
C ARG A 511 33.19 -2.35 9.71
N GLN A 512 32.21 -2.31 8.81
CA GLN A 512 31.79 -3.47 8.02
C GLN A 512 32.94 -4.04 7.17
N LEU A 513 33.74 -3.17 6.55
CA LEU A 513 34.92 -3.58 5.79
C LEU A 513 35.96 -4.29 6.67
N ARG A 514 36.22 -3.77 7.88
CA ARG A 514 37.14 -4.41 8.83
C ARG A 514 36.61 -5.75 9.33
N GLU A 515 35.32 -5.83 9.63
CA GLU A 515 34.65 -7.07 10.06
C GLU A 515 34.72 -8.15 8.97
N GLU A 516 34.51 -7.77 7.70
CA GLU A 516 34.54 -8.69 6.57
C GLU A 516 35.95 -9.18 6.22
N PHE A 517 36.91 -8.27 6.11
CA PHE A 517 38.24 -8.59 5.57
C PHE A 517 39.29 -8.86 6.64
N GLY A 518 38.98 -8.54 7.91
CA GLY A 518 39.88 -8.71 9.04
C GLY A 518 41.22 -8.00 8.84
N THR A 519 42.28 -8.58 9.39
CA THR A 519 43.65 -8.05 9.31
C THR A 519 44.48 -8.71 8.21
N ASN A 520 43.85 -9.44 7.29
CA ASN A 520 44.51 -10.07 6.15
C ASN A 520 44.62 -9.09 4.97
N TRP A 521 45.58 -9.33 4.07
CA TRP A 521 45.64 -8.60 2.81
C TRP A 521 44.48 -9.02 1.90
N THR A 522 43.72 -8.05 1.41
CA THR A 522 42.65 -8.23 0.42
C THR A 522 42.89 -7.33 -0.79
N THR A 523 42.35 -7.73 -1.94
CA THR A 523 42.43 -6.94 -3.18
C THR A 523 41.37 -5.85 -3.20
N MET A 524 41.66 -4.73 -3.85
CA MET A 524 40.66 -3.67 -4.09
C MET A 524 39.42 -4.19 -4.84
N GLN A 525 39.55 -5.15 -5.76
CA GLN A 525 38.41 -5.75 -6.46
C GLN A 525 37.42 -6.43 -5.50
N ARG A 526 37.92 -7.24 -4.55
CA ARG A 526 37.07 -7.88 -3.52
C ARG A 526 36.36 -6.86 -2.64
N ILE A 527 37.02 -5.74 -2.32
CA ILE A 527 36.40 -4.64 -1.56
C ILE A 527 35.31 -3.98 -2.40
N ASP A 528 35.58 -3.68 -3.69
CA ASP A 528 34.55 -3.15 -4.60
C ASP A 528 33.35 -4.10 -4.69
N ASP A 529 33.57 -5.40 -4.91
CA ASP A 529 32.49 -6.38 -5.04
C ASP A 529 31.63 -6.47 -3.76
N PHE A 530 32.27 -6.44 -2.58
CA PHE A 530 31.57 -6.37 -1.30
C PHE A 530 30.70 -5.11 -1.19
N VAL A 531 31.25 -3.94 -1.55
CA VAL A 531 30.53 -2.67 -1.48
C VAL A 531 29.47 -2.54 -2.57
N MET A 532 29.63 -3.17 -3.72
CA MET A 532 28.63 -3.19 -4.78
C MET A 532 27.44 -4.10 -4.42
N GLY A 533 27.68 -5.18 -3.68
CA GLY A 533 26.67 -6.17 -3.28
C GLY A 533 25.68 -5.66 -2.24
N ASP A 534 24.77 -6.50 -1.76
CA ASP A 534 23.67 -6.09 -0.86
C ASP A 534 24.00 -6.23 0.64
N ARG A 535 25.23 -6.59 0.98
CA ARG A 535 25.69 -6.73 2.37
C ARG A 535 25.91 -5.39 3.08
N THR A 536 25.87 -4.30 2.33
CA THR A 536 26.08 -2.95 2.83
C THR A 536 25.17 -1.96 2.09
N PRO A 537 24.62 -0.93 2.76
CA PRO A 537 23.75 0.05 2.13
C PRO A 537 24.52 1.08 1.27
N TYR A 538 25.85 1.10 1.36
CA TYR A 538 26.71 2.05 0.65
C TYR A 538 27.00 1.62 -0.77
N HIS A 539 27.35 2.56 -1.65
CA HIS A 539 27.78 2.28 -3.01
C HIS A 539 29.26 2.69 -3.23
N THR A 540 29.87 2.22 -4.31
CA THR A 540 31.32 2.42 -4.56
C THR A 540 31.77 3.88 -4.70
N GLY A 541 30.84 4.82 -4.90
CA GLY A 541 31.14 6.26 -4.90
C GLY A 541 31.64 6.77 -3.54
N GLN A 542 31.19 6.15 -2.46
CA GLN A 542 31.53 6.50 -1.07
C GLN A 542 32.77 5.74 -0.58
N LEU A 543 33.19 4.69 -1.28
CA LEU A 543 34.27 3.82 -0.84
C LEU A 543 35.64 4.53 -0.85
N ARG A 544 36.04 5.06 -2.01
CA ARG A 544 37.44 5.48 -2.22
C ARG A 544 37.77 6.75 -1.45
N ARG A 545 37.14 7.87 -1.83
CA ARG A 545 37.45 9.21 -1.31
C ARG A 545 36.95 9.39 0.12
N GLU A 546 35.77 8.85 0.43
CA GLU A 546 35.06 9.13 1.67
C GLU A 546 35.32 8.07 2.76
N THR A 547 35.81 6.88 2.41
CA THR A 547 36.08 5.81 3.39
C THR A 547 37.55 5.42 3.44
N LEU A 548 38.13 4.92 2.35
CA LEU A 548 39.50 4.39 2.34
C LEU A 548 40.56 5.48 2.50
N SER A 549 40.41 6.63 1.83
CA SER A 549 41.37 7.74 1.96
C SER A 549 41.48 8.30 3.40
N PRO A 550 40.39 8.49 4.17
CA PRO A 550 40.47 8.80 5.59
C PRO A 550 41.10 7.69 6.45
N LEU A 551 40.78 6.42 6.18
CA LEU A 551 41.36 5.29 6.92
C LEU A 551 42.87 5.17 6.71
N GLU A 552 43.35 5.42 5.50
CA GLU A 552 44.78 5.41 5.19
C GLU A 552 45.51 6.57 5.90
N ARG A 553 44.95 7.79 5.82
CA ARG A 553 45.53 8.96 6.50
C ARG A 553 45.60 8.81 8.02
N SER A 554 44.65 8.11 8.61
CA SER A 554 44.62 7.80 10.05
C SER A 554 45.39 6.54 10.44
N GLY A 555 46.05 5.87 9.49
CA GLY A 555 46.84 4.66 9.74
C GLY A 555 46.01 3.44 10.15
N ARG A 556 44.69 3.45 9.91
CA ARG A 556 43.77 2.33 10.20
C ARG A 556 43.73 1.28 9.09
N ILE A 557 44.31 1.58 7.94
CA ILE A 557 44.60 0.61 6.88
C ILE A 557 46.03 0.77 6.39
N GLU A 558 46.59 -0.33 5.90
CA GLU A 558 47.82 -0.33 5.10
C GLU A 558 47.47 -0.61 3.64
N VAL A 559 48.18 0.04 2.72
CA VAL A 559 47.94 -0.08 1.29
C VAL A 559 49.22 -0.43 0.57
N ARG A 560 49.24 -1.58 -0.10
CA ARG A 560 50.29 -1.98 -1.04
C ARG A 560 49.90 -1.55 -2.43
N ARG A 561 50.68 -0.65 -3.01
CA ARG A 561 50.53 -0.19 -4.39
C ARG A 561 51.68 -0.74 -5.23
N PRO A 562 51.42 -1.24 -6.45
CA PRO A 562 52.50 -1.42 -7.41
C PRO A 562 53.16 -0.08 -7.71
N SER A 563 54.44 -0.14 -8.08
CA SER A 563 55.32 1.02 -8.26
C SER A 563 54.66 2.15 -9.08
N GLY A 564 54.64 3.36 -8.52
CA GLY A 564 54.09 4.57 -9.16
C GLY A 564 52.57 4.77 -9.04
N GLY A 565 51.84 3.86 -8.39
CA GLY A 565 50.39 3.99 -8.20
C GLY A 565 50.00 5.06 -7.17
N ARG A 566 49.04 5.92 -7.51
CA ARG A 566 48.29 6.78 -6.57
C ARG A 566 46.80 6.39 -6.56
N GLY A 567 46.14 6.54 -5.41
CA GLY A 567 44.71 6.26 -5.22
C GLY A 567 44.36 4.79 -4.98
N PHE A 568 43.09 4.44 -5.22
CA PHE A 568 42.45 3.14 -4.96
C PHE A 568 41.79 2.56 -6.22
N ASN A 569 42.52 2.48 -7.33
CA ASN A 569 41.98 1.88 -8.56
C ASN A 569 42.12 0.34 -8.51
N ALA A 570 41.01 -0.38 -8.73
CA ALA A 570 40.97 -1.85 -8.67
C ALA A 570 41.87 -2.51 -9.72
N ASP A 571 41.95 -1.95 -10.91
CA ASP A 571 42.71 -2.49 -12.04
C ASP A 571 44.23 -2.41 -11.85
N LYS A 572 44.68 -1.75 -10.78
CA LYS A 572 46.10 -1.57 -10.46
C LYS A 572 46.61 -2.59 -9.43
N GLY A 573 45.94 -3.72 -9.22
CA GLY A 573 46.42 -4.78 -8.32
C GLY A 573 46.67 -4.31 -6.88
N ILE A 574 45.93 -3.28 -6.43
CA ILE A 574 46.10 -2.69 -5.10
C ILE A 574 45.63 -3.69 -4.05
N GLN A 575 46.44 -3.86 -3.00
CA GLN A 575 46.08 -4.65 -1.83
C GLN A 575 45.93 -3.75 -0.60
N ILE A 576 44.95 -4.06 0.23
CA ILE A 576 44.61 -3.32 1.44
C ILE A 576 44.58 -4.31 2.61
N ARG A 577 45.06 -3.87 3.77
CA ARG A 577 44.96 -4.59 5.04
C ARG A 577 44.40 -3.66 6.10
N PHE A 578 43.36 -4.08 6.82
CA PHE A 578 42.78 -3.30 7.91
C PHE A 578 43.53 -3.54 9.23
N ARG A 579 43.56 -2.54 10.11
CA ARG A 579 44.20 -2.57 11.43
C ARG A 579 43.18 -2.45 12.57
#